data_AF-A0A5N5HT74-F1
#
_entry.id   AF-A0A5N5HT74-F1
#
_cell.length_a   1.000
_cell.length_b   1.000
_cell.length_c   1.000
_cell.angle_alpha   90.00
_cell.angle_beta   90.00
_cell.angle_gamma   90.00
#
_symmetry.space_group_name_H-M   'P 1'
#
loop_
_entity.id
_entity.type
_entity.pdbx_description
1 polymer ?
#
loop_
_entity_poly.entity_id
_entity_poly.type
_entity_poly.pdbx_seq_one_letter_code
_entity_poly.pdbx_strand_id
1 'polypeptide(L)'
;MHEQDRNSFRWKAFSGCRYNVVGTFTSTYENPSLKLKLRHANRFDFAASAGETGWEVRLFLKMLVSKLQEENVEVGLICDMLQENVKLIWDTFLCCEPFLT
;
A
#
# COMPACT_ATOMS: atom_id res chain seq x y z
N MET A 1 -0.69 14.08 9.63
CA MET A 1 -0.62 12.69 9.10
C MET A 1 -0.39 11.80 10.31
N HIS A 2 -1.31 10.87 10.60
CA HIS A 2 -1.15 9.98 11.76
C HIS A 2 -0.60 8.64 11.26
N GLU A 3 0.47 8.18 11.89
CA GLU A 3 1.11 6.89 11.60
C GLU A 3 0.64 5.85 12.61
N GLN A 4 0.35 4.64 12.13
CA GLN A 4 0.03 3.51 13.00
C GLN A 4 0.65 2.24 12.42
N ASP A 5 1.55 1.64 13.21
CA ASP A 5 2.23 0.40 12.86
C ASP A 5 1.56 -0.81 13.48
N ARG A 6 1.52 -1.90 12.72
CA ARG A 6 1.01 -3.19 13.18
C ARG A 6 1.91 -4.31 12.66
N ASN A 7 2.45 -5.12 13.57
CA ASN A 7 3.21 -6.32 13.24
C ASN A 7 2.38 -7.57 13.56
N SER A 8 2.39 -8.57 12.67
CA SER A 8 1.68 -9.83 12.87
C SER A 8 2.44 -10.98 12.20
N PHE A 9 2.64 -12.06 12.95
CA PHE A 9 3.20 -13.32 12.46
C PHE A 9 2.08 -14.34 12.29
N ARG A 10 1.97 -14.96 11.11
CA ARG A 10 0.97 -16.00 10.85
C ARG A 10 1.60 -17.22 10.19
N TRP A 11 1.39 -18.38 10.79
CA TRP A 11 1.68 -19.69 10.20
C TRP A 11 0.57 -20.02 9.20
N LYS A 12 0.93 -20.23 7.92
CA LYS A 12 -0.03 -20.67 6.90
C LYS A 12 0.48 -21.99 6.30
N ALA A 13 -0.26 -23.06 6.52
CA ALA A 13 -0.12 -24.32 5.80
C ALA A 13 -1.00 -24.25 4.54
N PHE A 14 -0.41 -24.37 3.36
CA PHE A 14 -1.17 -24.72 2.15
C PHE A 14 -1.19 -26.26 2.06
N SER A 15 -2.37 -26.84 1.84
CA SER A 15 -2.51 -28.30 1.71
C SER A 15 -1.66 -28.80 0.54
N GLY A 16 -0.50 -29.38 0.84
CA GLY A 16 0.48 -29.89 -0.13
C GLY A 16 1.91 -29.37 0.05
N CYS A 17 2.14 -28.25 0.76
CA CYS A 17 3.48 -27.70 0.99
C CYS A 17 3.83 -27.64 2.48
N ARG A 18 5.09 -27.98 2.80
CA ARG A 18 5.68 -27.81 4.15
C ARG A 18 5.53 -26.35 4.57
N TYR A 19 5.33 -26.14 5.87
CA TYR A 19 4.92 -24.88 6.49
C TYR A 19 5.70 -23.65 5.97
N ASN A 20 5.02 -22.51 5.78
CA ASN A 20 5.66 -21.22 5.54
C ASN A 20 5.48 -20.30 6.75
N VAL A 21 6.56 -19.63 7.20
CA VAL A 21 6.45 -18.51 8.15
C VAL A 21 6.16 -17.26 7.36
N VAL A 22 5.08 -16.56 7.70
CA VAL A 22 4.81 -15.25 7.12
C VAL A 22 4.83 -14.21 8.23
N GLY A 23 5.91 -13.42 8.28
CA GLY A 23 5.97 -12.20 9.06
C GLY A 23 5.42 -11.05 8.22
N THR A 24 4.46 -10.29 8.75
CA THR A 24 3.91 -9.12 8.08
C THR A 24 4.04 -7.89 8.95
N PHE A 25 4.75 -6.90 8.42
CA PHE A 25 4.78 -5.55 8.96
C PHE A 25 3.87 -4.66 8.11
N THR A 26 3.00 -3.88 8.75
CA THR A 26 2.12 -2.94 8.05
C THR A 26 2.18 -1.58 8.71
N SER A 27 2.55 -0.56 7.93
CA SER A 27 2.45 0.85 8.32
C SER A 27 1.28 1.47 7.59
N THR A 28 0.46 2.21 8.33
CA THR A 28 -0.66 2.96 7.77
C THR A 28 -0.46 4.43 8.07
N TYR A 29 -0.45 5.25 7.03
CA TYR A 29 -0.49 6.70 7.11
C TYR A 29 -1.84 7.19 6.65
N GLU A 30 -2.51 7.97 7.50
CA GLU A 30 -3.88 8.35 7.23
C GLU A 30 -4.13 9.82 7.57
N ASN A 31 -4.91 10.46 6.72
CA ASN A 31 -5.51 11.76 6.97
C ASN A 31 -6.97 11.72 6.46
N PRO A 32 -7.75 12.83 6.60
CA PRO A 32 -9.12 12.87 6.12
C PRO A 32 -9.28 12.60 4.62
N SER A 33 -8.34 13.07 3.80
CA SER A 33 -8.41 13.01 2.33
C SER A 33 -7.84 11.72 1.73
N LEU A 34 -6.82 11.13 2.35
CA LEU A 34 -6.07 10.01 1.82
C LEU A 34 -5.66 8.99 2.90
N LYS A 35 -5.38 7.77 2.44
CA LYS A 35 -4.78 6.72 3.26
C LYS A 35 -3.77 5.93 2.46
N LEU A 36 -2.54 5.84 2.96
CA LEU A 36 -1.47 5.04 2.43
C LEU A 36 -1.23 3.85 3.37
N LYS A 37 -1.24 2.63 2.81
CA LYS A 37 -0.84 1.42 3.52
C LYS A 37 0.39 0.84 2.85
N LEU A 38 1.45 0.70 3.63
CA LEU A 38 2.67 -0.03 3.27
C LEU A 38 2.65 -1.37 3.99
N ARG A 39 2.76 -2.47 3.24
CA ARG A 39 2.88 -3.81 3.80
C ARG A 39 4.18 -4.42 3.34
N HIS A 40 4.98 -4.88 4.30
CA HIS A 40 6.13 -5.72 4.06
C HIS A 40 5.81 -7.14 4.53
N ALA A 41 5.89 -8.11 3.62
CA ALA A 41 5.67 -9.52 3.92
C ALA A 41 6.99 -10.27 3.72
N ASN A 42 7.50 -10.84 4.80
CA ASN A 42 8.61 -11.79 4.76
C ASN A 42 8.02 -13.20 4.82
N ARG A 43 8.34 -14.01 3.83
CA ARG A 43 7.90 -15.40 3.69
C ARG A 43 9.12 -16.29 3.74
N PHE A 44 9.07 -17.33 4.57
CA PHE A 44 10.13 -18.33 4.61
C PHE A 44 9.54 -19.70 4.29
N ASP A 45 10.08 -20.34 3.26
CA ASP A 45 9.74 -21.71 2.86
C ASP A 45 10.77 -22.69 3.42
N PHE A 46 10.35 -23.50 4.39
CA PHE A 46 11.21 -24.54 4.99
C PHE A 46 11.50 -25.70 4.03
N ALA A 47 10.68 -25.92 2.99
CA ALA A 47 10.90 -26.96 2.00
C ALA A 47 12.08 -26.64 1.09
N ALA A 48 12.11 -25.40 0.60
CA ALA A 48 13.13 -24.89 -0.30
C ALA A 48 14.33 -24.28 0.45
N SER A 49 14.22 -24.10 1.77
CA SER A 49 15.18 -23.32 2.58
C SER A 49 15.40 -21.92 2.00
N ALA A 50 14.33 -21.31 1.49
CA ALA A 50 14.37 -20.05 0.76
C ALA A 50 13.47 -19.01 1.42
N GLY A 51 13.97 -17.78 1.53
CA GLY A 51 13.21 -16.61 1.96
C GLY A 51 12.77 -15.77 0.77
N GLU A 52 11.54 -15.29 0.80
CA GLU A 52 11.00 -14.30 -0.14
C GLU A 52 10.50 -13.10 0.64
N THR A 53 10.94 -11.90 0.25
CA THR A 53 10.37 -10.65 0.76
C THR A 53 9.54 -9.97 -0.31
N GLY A 54 8.38 -9.45 0.08
CA GLY A 54 7.47 -8.75 -0.82
C GLY A 54 6.98 -7.46 -0.19
N TRP A 55 7.07 -6.36 -0.95
CA TRP A 55 6.47 -5.09 -0.59
C TRP A 55 5.14 -4.91 -1.33
N GLU A 56 4.16 -4.35 -0.64
CA GLU A 56 2.89 -3.94 -1.23
C GLU A 56 2.53 -2.55 -0.73
N VAL A 57 2.24 -1.67 -1.68
CA VAL A 57 1.79 -0.30 -1.42
C VAL A 57 0.34 -0.19 -1.88
N ARG A 58 -0.55 0.26 -1.00
CA ARG A 58 -1.96 0.56 -1.34
C ARG A 58 -2.27 2.00 -0.98
N LEU A 59 -2.78 2.75 -1.95
CA LEU A 59 -3.26 4.11 -1.76
C LEU A 59 -4.79 4.16 -1.90
N PHE A 60 -5.44 4.90 -1.00
CA PHE A 60 -6.87 5.15 -1.00
C PHE A 60 -7.11 6.66 -1.06
N LEU A 61 -7.78 7.12 -2.12
CA LEU A 61 -8.14 8.52 -2.34
C LEU A 61 -9.54 8.80 -1.77
N LYS A 62 -9.66 8.88 -0.44
CA LYS A 62 -10.95 8.96 0.25
C LYS A 62 -11.81 10.15 -0.19
N MET A 63 -11.19 11.33 -0.31
CA MET A 63 -11.91 12.54 -0.72
C MET A 63 -12.46 12.41 -2.14
N LEU A 64 -11.68 11.82 -3.05
CA LEU A 64 -12.10 11.61 -4.43
C LEU A 64 -13.25 10.60 -4.51
N VAL A 65 -13.19 9.51 -3.73
CA VAL A 65 -14.30 8.55 -3.61
C VAL A 65 -15.56 9.22 -3.03
N SER A 66 -15.41 10.05 -2.00
CA SER A 66 -16.53 10.80 -1.42
C SER A 66 -17.17 11.74 -2.45
N LYS A 67 -16.36 12.43 -3.24
CA LYS A 67 -16.82 13.36 -4.28
C LYS A 67 -17.55 12.65 -5.42
N LEU A 68 -17.06 11.48 -5.82
CA LEU A 68 -17.73 10.62 -6.82
C LEU A 68 -19.12 10.13 -6.40
N GLN A 69 -19.43 10.13 -5.10
CA GLN A 69 -20.73 9.73 -4.57
C GLN A 69 -21.73 10.89 -4.49
N GLU A 70 -21.32 12.13 -4.76
CA GLU A 70 -22.21 13.30 -4.77
C GLU A 70 -23.06 13.33 -6.06
N GLU A 71 -24.37 13.56 -5.94
CA GLU A 71 -25.33 13.46 -7.07
C GLU A 71 -25.11 14.47 -8.22
N ASN A 72 -24.28 15.49 -8.05
CA ASN A 72 -24.06 16.56 -9.03
C ASN A 72 -22.59 16.98 -9.16
N VAL A 73 -21.64 16.03 -9.05
CA VAL A 73 -20.22 16.38 -9.18
C VAL A 73 -19.84 16.59 -10.64
N GLU A 74 -19.14 17.68 -10.92
CA GLU A 74 -18.59 17.93 -12.25
C GLU A 74 -17.47 16.93 -12.53
N VAL A 75 -17.60 16.16 -13.62
CA VAL A 75 -16.61 15.14 -14.00
C VAL A 75 -15.23 15.76 -14.22
N GLY A 76 -15.17 16.99 -14.75
CA GLY A 76 -13.93 17.74 -14.92
C GLY A 76 -13.19 17.94 -13.60
N LEU A 77 -13.91 18.36 -12.54
CA LEU A 77 -13.34 18.54 -11.21
C LEU A 77 -12.78 17.24 -10.62
N ILE A 78 -13.46 16.11 -10.85
CA ILE A 78 -12.94 14.79 -10.44
C ILE A 78 -11.67 14.42 -11.21
N CYS A 79 -11.64 14.66 -12.52
CA CYS A 79 -10.47 14.40 -13.35
C CYS A 79 -9.27 15.24 -12.90
N ASP A 80 -9.48 16.53 -12.63
CA ASP A 80 -8.44 17.44 -12.14
C ASP A 80 -7.90 16.96 -10.78
N MET A 81 -8.78 16.63 -9.85
CA MET A 81 -8.38 16.07 -8.55
C MET A 81 -7.60 14.77 -8.71
N LEU A 82 -8.01 13.87 -9.61
CA LEU A 82 -7.30 12.62 -9.86
C LEU A 82 -5.90 12.91 -10.41
N GLN A 83 -5.79 13.82 -11.38
CA GLN A 83 -4.53 14.21 -11.98
C GLN A 83 -3.56 14.80 -10.96
N GLU A 84 -4.04 15.69 -10.08
CA GLU A 84 -3.23 16.26 -8.99
C GLU A 84 -2.72 15.17 -8.02
N ASN A 85 -3.58 14.22 -7.65
CA ASN A 85 -3.19 13.11 -6.77
C ASN A 85 -2.16 12.18 -7.44
N VAL A 86 -2.35 11.84 -8.72
CA VAL A 86 -1.38 11.03 -9.49
C VAL A 86 -0.04 11.74 -9.60
N LYS A 87 -0.05 13.04 -9.88
CA LYS A 87 1.16 13.85 -9.95
C LYS A 87 1.89 13.89 -8.60
N LEU A 88 1.18 14.09 -7.50
CA LEU A 88 1.76 14.05 -6.15
C LEU A 88 2.43 12.70 -5.86
N ILE A 89 1.77 11.58 -6.23
CA ILE A 89 2.34 10.24 -6.05
C ILE A 89 3.62 10.09 -6.87
N TRP A 90 3.56 10.53 -8.13
CA TRP A 90 4.70 10.52 -9.03
C TRP A 90 5.87 11.29 -8.42
N ASP A 91 5.66 12.56 -8.07
CA ASP A 91 6.69 13.47 -7.57
C ASP A 91 7.27 13.02 -6.21
N THR A 92 6.47 12.39 -5.36
CA THR A 92 6.88 12.03 -3.97
C THR A 92 7.45 10.62 -3.85
N PHE A 93 6.93 9.64 -4.61
CA PHE A 93 7.25 8.23 -4.38
C PHE A 93 7.89 7.52 -5.58
N LEU A 94 7.57 7.93 -6.82
CA LEU A 94 7.97 7.19 -8.02
C LEU A 94 9.07 7.89 -8.81
N CYS A 95 9.12 9.21 -8.73
CA CYS A 95 10.10 10.07 -9.38
C CYS A 95 11.30 10.36 -8.49
N CYS A 96 11.57 9.50 -7.50
CA CYS A 96 12.87 9.51 -6.83
C CYS A 96 13.93 9.37 -7.92
N GLU A 97 14.65 10.46 -8.21
CA GLU A 97 15.93 10.30 -8.86
C GLU A 97 16.70 9.31 -7.99
N PRO A 98 17.31 8.27 -8.60
CA PRO A 98 18.14 7.39 -7.82
C PRO A 98 19.21 8.29 -7.20
N PHE A 99 19.11 8.54 -5.90
CA PHE A 99 20.25 8.92 -5.06
C PHE A 99 21.17 7.69 -5.00
N LEU A 100 21.68 7.29 -6.16
CA LEU A 100 22.83 6.44 -6.34
C LEU A 100 24.02 7.39 -6.48
N THR A 101 24.45 7.90 -5.33
CA THR A 101 25.85 8.28 -5.09
C THR A 101 26.38 7.40 -3.98
#